data_AF-A0A7U2ER44-F1
#
_entry.id   AF-A0A7U2ER44-F1
#
_cell.length_a   1.000
_cell.length_b   1.000
_cell.length_c   1.000
_cell.angle_alpha   90.00
_cell.angle_beta   90.00
_cell.angle_gamma   90.00
#
_symmetry.space_group_name_H-M   'P 1'
#
loop_
_entity.id
_entity.type
_entity.pdbx_description
1 polymer ?
#
loop_
_entity_poly.entity_id
_entity_poly.type
_entity_poly.pdbx_seq_one_letter_code
_entity_poly.pdbx_strand_id
1 'polypeptide(L)'
;MSSRRSGRAKAPVKYTSDSDDSDFGNKKPRKYKTAATPKKRTKIEVEPDDAPAPKKRTKKDADQLASDAAAAQEKASKAAHKQAWDAWLKDNALPEDDRLLDEEPDKEISITQTDAGKKYGLKKEELSVVKHFEKRNPNPLYKNDIKLFVESEVKELGWRKLGMLVGEEGEDAVKKGREMWEEE
;
A
#
# COMPACT_ATOMS: atom_id res chain seq x y z
N MET A 1 39.87 15.13 -49.94
CA MET A 1 40.23 15.21 -48.50
C MET A 1 39.67 16.50 -47.94
N SER A 2 38.70 16.45 -47.02
CA SER A 2 38.16 17.65 -46.37
C SER A 2 37.85 17.35 -44.90
N SER A 3 38.81 17.65 -44.03
CA SER A 3 38.64 17.58 -42.58
C SER A 3 38.14 18.94 -42.07
N ARG A 4 36.85 19.07 -41.79
CA ARG A 4 36.33 20.17 -40.98
C ARG A 4 36.23 19.71 -39.52
N ARG A 5 37.26 20.04 -38.74
CA ARG A 5 37.22 20.00 -37.27
C ARG A 5 36.19 21.02 -36.78
N SER A 6 35.08 20.57 -36.21
CA SER A 6 34.23 21.41 -35.36
C SER A 6 34.61 21.16 -33.90
N GLY A 7 35.12 22.19 -33.23
CA GLY A 7 35.42 22.17 -31.80
C GLY A 7 34.12 22.32 -31.00
N ARG A 8 33.66 21.25 -30.36
CA ARG A 8 32.59 21.30 -29.36
C ARG A 8 33.22 21.37 -27.98
N ALA A 9 33.26 22.57 -27.40
CA ALA A 9 33.65 22.77 -26.01
C ALA A 9 32.69 21.98 -25.09
N LYS A 10 33.22 21.10 -24.24
CA LYS A 10 32.46 20.43 -23.17
C LYS A 10 32.56 21.30 -21.92
N ALA A 11 31.41 21.70 -21.36
CA ALA A 11 31.34 22.40 -20.08
C ALA A 11 31.83 21.49 -18.93
N PRO A 12 32.51 22.01 -17.91
CA PRO A 12 32.93 21.21 -16.76
C PRO A 12 31.73 20.80 -15.90
N VAL A 13 31.59 19.49 -15.70
CA VAL A 13 30.66 18.86 -14.77
C VAL A 13 31.12 19.22 -13.35
N LYS A 14 30.27 19.92 -12.59
CA LYS A 14 30.50 20.13 -11.15
C LYS A 14 30.25 18.79 -10.43
N TYR A 15 31.29 18.23 -9.83
CA TYR A 15 31.17 17.18 -8.82
C TYR A 15 30.63 17.82 -7.53
N THR A 16 29.37 17.56 -7.19
CA THR A 16 28.94 17.61 -5.79
C THR A 16 29.10 16.21 -5.24
N SER A 17 30.14 16.05 -4.44
CA SER A 17 30.41 14.89 -3.60
C SER A 17 29.39 14.88 -2.47
N ASP A 18 28.31 14.11 -2.60
CA ASP A 18 27.58 13.62 -1.43
C ASP A 18 28.23 12.30 -1.04
N SER A 19 29.17 12.39 -0.10
CA SER A 19 29.68 11.25 0.65
C SER A 19 28.94 11.20 1.98
N ASP A 20 28.52 9.99 2.35
CA ASP A 20 28.45 9.46 3.71
C ASP A 20 27.97 10.41 4.81
N ASP A 21 26.76 10.20 5.33
CA ASP A 21 26.66 9.60 6.67
C ASP A 21 25.22 9.15 7.00
N SER A 22 25.15 8.06 7.74
CA SER A 22 23.99 7.32 8.15
C SER A 22 23.72 7.64 9.62
N ASP A 23 22.61 8.32 9.98
CA ASP A 23 22.09 8.17 11.35
C ASP A 23 20.64 8.69 11.53
N PHE A 24 19.67 7.78 11.57
CA PHE A 24 18.37 8.06 12.23
C PHE A 24 18.58 8.02 13.75
N GLY A 25 19.26 9.05 14.28
CA GLY A 25 19.64 9.18 15.68
C GLY A 25 18.86 10.26 16.44
N ASN A 26 17.75 9.87 17.06
CA ASN A 26 17.08 10.44 18.23
C ASN A 26 17.81 11.60 18.99
N LYS A 27 17.19 12.81 19.12
CA LYS A 27 17.36 13.74 20.28
C LYS A 27 16.42 14.98 20.24
N LYS A 28 15.43 14.99 21.15
CA LYS A 28 14.64 16.07 21.82
C LYS A 28 14.78 17.54 21.31
N PRO A 29 13.67 18.30 21.11
CA PRO A 29 13.74 19.74 20.85
C PRO A 29 14.15 20.54 22.11
N ARG A 30 15.20 21.37 21.97
CA ARG A 30 15.71 22.29 22.99
C ARG A 30 14.72 23.44 23.24
N LYS A 31 14.36 23.66 24.52
CA LYS A 31 13.66 24.85 25.03
C LYS A 31 14.52 26.10 24.82
N TYR A 32 14.04 27.06 24.02
CA TYR A 32 14.53 28.43 24.08
C TYR A 32 13.64 29.24 25.02
N LYS A 33 14.23 29.72 26.11
CA LYS A 33 13.66 30.75 26.99
C LYS A 33 13.96 32.10 26.36
N THR A 34 12.94 32.88 26.00
CA THR A 34 13.10 34.32 25.75
C THR A 34 12.35 35.08 26.83
N ALA A 35 13.10 35.97 27.48
CA ALA A 35 12.72 36.70 28.67
C ALA A 35 11.71 37.82 28.36
N ALA A 36 10.85 38.06 29.34
CA ALA A 36 9.88 39.14 29.38
C ALA A 36 10.55 40.52 29.36
N THR A 37 9.94 41.48 28.66
CA THR A 37 10.01 42.91 29.00
C THR A 37 8.59 43.50 28.93
N PRO A 38 8.10 44.16 30.01
CA PRO A 38 6.78 44.79 30.01
C PRO A 38 6.91 46.28 29.64
N LYS A 39 6.08 46.78 28.72
CA LYS A 39 5.91 48.23 28.52
C LYS A 39 4.44 48.64 28.39
N LYS A 40 4.01 49.33 29.46
CA LYS A 40 3.08 50.46 29.58
C LYS A 40 1.77 50.49 28.76
N ARG A 41 0.69 50.53 29.55
CA ARG A 41 -0.64 51.08 29.26
C ARG A 41 -0.59 52.43 28.53
N THR A 42 -1.48 52.58 27.55
CA THR A 42 -2.12 53.87 27.20
C THR A 42 -3.62 53.63 27.00
N LYS A 43 -4.41 54.45 27.69
CA LYS A 43 -5.87 54.51 27.73
C LYS A 43 -6.38 55.27 26.50
N ILE A 44 -7.30 54.69 25.73
CA ILE A 44 -8.23 55.43 24.86
C ILE A 44 -9.59 54.72 24.93
N GLU A 45 -10.54 55.33 25.63
CA GLU A 45 -11.98 55.12 25.44
C GLU A 45 -12.39 55.85 24.16
N VAL A 46 -12.93 55.13 23.18
CA VAL A 46 -14.03 55.59 22.30
C VAL A 46 -14.74 54.33 21.77
N GLU A 47 -15.94 54.06 22.28
CA GLU A 47 -17.00 53.34 21.55
C GLU A 47 -17.64 54.32 20.55
N PRO A 48 -18.06 53.88 19.35
CA PRO A 48 -19.34 53.14 19.25
C PRO A 48 -19.32 51.93 18.32
N ASP A 49 -20.15 50.95 18.71
CA ASP A 49 -20.96 50.01 17.94
C ASP A 49 -20.53 49.49 16.54
N ASP A 50 -20.75 48.19 16.39
CA ASP A 50 -20.88 47.41 15.15
C ASP A 50 -19.59 46.89 14.47
N ALA A 51 -18.98 45.87 15.08
CA ALA A 51 -18.20 44.88 14.35
C ALA A 51 -18.45 43.48 14.93
N PRO A 52 -18.91 42.49 14.14
CA PRO A 52 -19.32 41.20 14.67
C PRO A 52 -18.13 40.46 15.27
N ALA A 53 -18.29 40.06 16.54
CA ALA A 53 -17.34 39.22 17.26
C ALA A 53 -16.91 38.01 16.40
N PRO A 54 -15.63 37.57 16.47
CA PRO A 54 -15.19 36.38 15.76
C PRO A 54 -16.04 35.21 16.25
N LYS A 55 -16.79 34.61 15.32
CA LYS A 55 -17.67 33.47 15.57
C LYS A 55 -16.93 32.44 16.41
N LYS A 56 -17.41 32.23 17.65
CA LYS A 56 -17.01 31.13 18.51
C LYS A 56 -16.99 29.87 17.66
N ARG A 57 -15.87 29.14 17.67
CA ARG A 57 -15.71 27.82 17.05
C ARG A 57 -16.96 27.01 17.39
N THR A 58 -17.82 26.80 16.40
CA THR A 58 -19.01 25.98 16.55
C THR A 58 -18.54 24.61 17.03
N LYS A 59 -19.16 24.12 18.12
CA LYS A 59 -19.04 22.71 18.50
C LYS A 59 -19.39 21.93 17.24
N LYS A 60 -18.44 21.14 16.75
CA LYS A 60 -18.68 20.23 15.63
C LYS A 60 -19.91 19.40 15.99
N ASP A 61 -20.93 19.41 15.14
CA ASP A 61 -22.21 18.75 15.42
C ASP A 61 -22.00 17.27 15.70
N ALA A 62 -22.80 16.70 16.60
CA ALA A 62 -22.65 15.31 17.04
C ALA A 62 -22.71 14.32 15.86
N ASP A 63 -23.49 14.62 14.82
CA ASP A 63 -23.53 13.83 13.58
C ASP A 63 -22.23 13.90 12.78
N GLN A 64 -21.52 15.04 12.81
CA GLN A 64 -20.26 15.22 12.11
C GLN A 64 -19.09 14.56 12.88
N LEU A 65 -19.19 14.49 14.21
CA LEU A 65 -18.29 13.68 15.05
C LEU A 65 -18.57 12.18 14.92
N ALA A 66 -19.85 11.77 14.82
CA ALA A 66 -20.24 10.38 14.65
C ALA A 66 -19.84 9.84 13.27
N SER A 67 -20.03 10.62 12.20
CA SER A 67 -19.59 10.26 10.85
C SER A 67 -18.07 10.22 10.71
N ASP A 68 -17.34 11.17 11.31
CA ASP A 68 -15.87 11.12 11.34
C ASP A 68 -15.35 9.93 12.17
N ALA A 69 -16.02 9.58 13.27
CA ALA A 69 -15.67 8.41 14.07
C ALA A 69 -15.96 7.09 13.32
N ALA A 70 -17.10 6.99 12.64
CA ALA A 70 -17.44 5.84 11.80
C ALA A 70 -16.44 5.67 10.64
N ALA A 71 -16.07 6.76 9.96
CA ALA A 71 -15.07 6.74 8.90
C ALA A 71 -13.66 6.38 9.42
N ALA A 72 -13.31 6.80 10.64
CA ALA A 72 -12.06 6.39 11.28
C ALA A 72 -12.07 4.91 11.67
N GLN A 73 -13.19 4.40 12.18
CA GLN A 73 -13.35 3.00 12.56
C GLN A 73 -13.35 2.08 11.33
N GLU A 74 -13.99 2.48 10.23
CA GLU A 74 -13.98 1.73 8.97
C GLU A 74 -12.58 1.68 8.34
N LYS A 75 -11.81 2.78 8.43
CA LYS A 75 -10.41 2.79 8.00
C LYS A 75 -9.55 1.88 8.89
N ALA A 76 -9.81 1.87 10.19
CA ALA A 76 -9.10 1.02 11.14
C ALA A 76 -9.43 -0.47 10.91
N SER A 77 -10.69 -0.83 10.67
CA SER A 77 -11.09 -2.21 10.38
C SER A 77 -10.49 -2.69 9.06
N LYS A 78 -10.58 -1.89 7.99
CA LYS A 78 -9.93 -2.19 6.70
C LYS A 78 -8.42 -2.39 6.83
N ALA A 79 -7.75 -1.60 7.68
CA ALA A 79 -6.34 -1.78 7.96
C ALA A 79 -6.06 -3.07 8.73
N ALA A 80 -6.89 -3.40 9.73
CA ALA A 80 -6.80 -4.63 10.49
C ALA A 80 -7.01 -5.86 9.60
N HIS A 81 -8.00 -5.85 8.71
CA HIS A 81 -8.26 -6.95 7.76
C HIS A 81 -7.10 -7.19 6.80
N LYS A 82 -6.46 -6.12 6.31
CA LYS A 82 -5.24 -6.25 5.50
C LYS A 82 -4.07 -6.83 6.29
N GLN A 83 -3.90 -6.41 7.54
CA GLN A 83 -2.87 -6.98 8.41
C GLN A 83 -3.13 -8.46 8.72
N ALA A 84 -4.40 -8.84 8.93
CA ALA A 84 -4.80 -10.23 9.13
C ALA A 84 -4.53 -11.07 7.88
N TRP A 85 -4.81 -10.54 6.68
CA TRP A 85 -4.45 -11.18 5.41
C TRP A 85 -2.94 -11.37 5.27
N ASP A 86 -2.15 -10.33 5.51
CA ASP A 86 -0.68 -10.40 5.42
C ASP A 86 -0.09 -11.37 6.46
N ALA A 87 -0.69 -11.48 7.64
CA ALA A 87 -0.30 -12.47 8.65
C ALA A 87 -0.65 -13.89 8.18
N TRP A 88 -1.86 -14.10 7.66
CA TRP A 88 -2.28 -15.38 7.13
C TRP A 88 -1.38 -15.87 5.99
N LEU A 89 -0.98 -14.98 5.08
CA LEU A 89 -0.02 -15.30 4.00
C LEU A 89 1.33 -15.79 4.54
N LYS A 90 1.82 -15.21 5.64
CA LYS A 90 3.09 -15.62 6.25
C LYS A 90 2.97 -16.99 6.91
N ASP A 91 1.85 -17.22 7.59
CA ASP A 91 1.60 -18.47 8.30
C ASP A 91 1.32 -19.64 7.33
N ASN A 92 0.79 -19.35 6.14
CA ASN A 92 0.45 -20.35 5.12
C ASN A 92 1.43 -20.37 3.95
N ALA A 93 2.53 -19.61 4.01
CA ALA A 93 3.55 -19.64 2.96
C ALA A 93 4.16 -21.04 2.86
N LEU A 94 4.10 -21.64 1.67
CA LEU A 94 4.69 -22.95 1.45
C LEU A 94 6.22 -22.89 1.60
N PRO A 95 6.87 -23.91 2.19
CA PRO A 95 8.33 -24.02 2.18
C PRO A 95 8.83 -24.23 0.74
N GLU A 96 10.06 -23.80 0.44
CA GLU A 96 10.58 -23.80 -0.95
C GLU A 96 10.50 -25.16 -1.64
N ASP A 97 10.70 -26.24 -0.87
CA ASP A 97 10.68 -27.62 -1.38
C ASP A 97 9.26 -28.10 -1.76
N ASP A 98 8.21 -27.54 -1.16
CA ASP A 98 6.81 -27.92 -1.43
C ASP A 98 6.08 -26.96 -2.38
N ARG A 99 6.79 -25.94 -2.90
CA ARG A 99 6.20 -24.93 -3.81
C ARG A 99 6.03 -25.44 -5.23
N LEU A 100 6.79 -26.45 -5.66
CA LEU A 100 6.68 -26.98 -7.01
C LEU A 100 5.61 -28.07 -7.09
N LEU A 101 4.82 -28.05 -8.17
CA LEU A 101 4.05 -29.23 -8.59
C LEU A 101 4.97 -30.22 -9.29
N ASP A 102 4.81 -31.51 -8.98
CA ASP A 102 5.54 -32.60 -9.64
C ASP A 102 5.09 -32.81 -11.10
N GLU A 103 3.82 -32.52 -11.39
CA GLU A 103 3.20 -32.71 -12.70
C GLU A 103 2.73 -31.37 -13.29
N GLU A 104 2.79 -31.24 -14.62
CA GLU A 104 2.22 -30.08 -15.32
C GLU A 104 0.68 -30.15 -15.19
N PRO A 105 0.03 -29.13 -14.59
CA PRO A 105 -1.43 -29.10 -14.53
C PRO A 105 -2.02 -28.94 -15.93
N ASP A 106 -3.17 -29.57 -16.18
CA ASP A 106 -3.84 -29.48 -17.48
C ASP A 106 -4.10 -28.03 -17.88
N LYS A 107 -3.98 -27.73 -19.17
CA LYS A 107 -4.13 -26.35 -19.68
C LYS A 107 -5.47 -25.74 -19.35
N GLU A 108 -6.53 -26.55 -19.25
CA GLU A 108 -7.90 -26.11 -18.94
C GLU A 108 -8.11 -25.79 -17.47
N ILE A 109 -7.29 -26.36 -16.57
CA ILE A 109 -7.35 -26.12 -15.13
C ILE A 109 -6.16 -25.28 -14.63
N SER A 110 -5.26 -24.87 -15.52
CA SER A 110 -4.08 -24.10 -15.20
C SER A 110 -4.29 -22.60 -15.43
N ILE A 111 -3.72 -21.77 -14.57
CA ILE A 111 -3.72 -20.32 -14.72
C ILE A 111 -2.31 -19.76 -14.58
N THR A 112 -1.97 -18.76 -15.39
CA THR A 112 -0.67 -18.08 -15.27
C THR A 112 -0.68 -17.05 -14.15
N GLN A 113 0.49 -16.72 -13.61
CA GLN A 113 0.63 -15.65 -12.61
C GLN A 113 -0.02 -14.32 -13.04
N THR A 114 0.12 -13.95 -14.32
CA THR A 114 -0.44 -12.71 -14.87
C THR A 114 -1.95 -12.77 -14.92
N ASP A 115 -2.51 -13.91 -15.34
CA ASP A 115 -3.95 -14.08 -15.46
C ASP A 115 -4.61 -14.19 -14.09
N ALA A 116 -3.97 -14.82 -13.11
CA ALA A 116 -4.41 -14.83 -11.73
C ALA A 116 -4.51 -13.41 -11.15
N GLY A 117 -3.54 -12.55 -11.47
CA GLY A 117 -3.57 -11.14 -11.08
C GLY A 117 -4.68 -10.33 -11.76
N LYS A 118 -5.00 -10.64 -13.03
CA LYS A 118 -6.08 -9.97 -13.77
C LYS A 118 -7.47 -10.46 -13.38
N LYS A 119 -7.65 -11.78 -13.27
CA LYS A 119 -8.93 -12.41 -12.95
C LYS A 119 -9.29 -12.22 -11.49
N TYR A 120 -8.38 -12.52 -10.56
CA TYR A 120 -8.70 -12.58 -9.12
C TYR A 120 -8.07 -11.45 -8.30
N GLY A 121 -7.36 -10.51 -8.92
CA GLY A 121 -6.69 -9.43 -8.20
C GLY A 121 -5.58 -9.91 -7.25
N LEU A 122 -5.00 -11.09 -7.52
CA LEU A 122 -3.97 -11.69 -6.69
C LEU A 122 -2.57 -11.19 -7.04
N LYS A 123 -1.78 -10.87 -6.01
CA LYS A 123 -0.39 -10.44 -6.18
C LYS A 123 0.55 -11.64 -6.25
N LYS A 124 1.75 -11.42 -6.79
CA LYS A 124 2.82 -12.44 -6.82
C LYS A 124 3.14 -13.02 -5.44
N GLU A 125 3.15 -12.16 -4.42
CA GLU A 125 3.44 -12.55 -3.03
C GLU A 125 2.34 -13.45 -2.45
N GLU A 126 1.08 -13.20 -2.82
CA GLU A 126 -0.07 -13.98 -2.36
C GLU A 126 -0.09 -15.39 -2.99
N LEU A 127 0.37 -15.50 -4.24
CA LEU A 127 0.49 -16.78 -4.94
C LEU A 127 1.59 -17.69 -4.37
N SER A 128 2.42 -17.21 -3.44
CA SER A 128 3.46 -18.05 -2.79
C SER A 128 2.90 -19.13 -1.85
N VAL A 129 1.61 -19.03 -1.52
CA VAL A 129 0.86 -19.99 -0.71
C VAL A 129 0.34 -21.16 -1.56
N VAL A 130 0.36 -21.03 -2.89
CA VAL A 130 -0.17 -22.02 -3.84
C VAL A 130 0.98 -22.70 -4.56
N LYS A 131 0.85 -24.00 -4.82
CA LYS A 131 1.85 -24.75 -5.59
C LYS A 131 1.85 -24.27 -7.04
N HIS A 132 3.03 -24.22 -7.65
CA HIS A 132 3.18 -23.83 -9.06
C HIS A 132 4.09 -24.76 -9.84
N PHE A 133 3.80 -24.92 -11.13
CA PHE A 133 4.68 -25.56 -12.09
C PHE A 133 5.44 -24.50 -12.88
N GLU A 134 6.77 -24.64 -12.97
CA GLU A 134 7.60 -23.71 -13.75
C GLU A 134 7.82 -24.26 -15.16
N LYS A 135 7.32 -23.52 -16.15
CA LYS A 135 7.44 -23.87 -17.57
C LYS A 135 8.23 -22.83 -18.31
N ARG A 136 9.09 -23.25 -19.23
CA ARG A 136 9.80 -22.33 -20.11
C ARG A 136 8.80 -21.50 -20.92
N ASN A 137 8.98 -20.18 -20.97
CA ASN A 137 8.10 -19.34 -21.77
C ASN A 137 8.14 -19.78 -23.24
N PRO A 138 6.98 -20.10 -23.86
CA PRO A 138 6.93 -20.53 -25.25
C PRO A 138 7.31 -19.40 -26.23
N ASN A 139 7.24 -18.14 -25.78
CA ASN A 139 7.69 -17.01 -26.58
C ASN A 139 9.21 -16.80 -26.40
N PRO A 140 10.03 -17.01 -27.45
CA PRO A 140 11.49 -16.97 -27.35
C PRO A 140 12.05 -15.57 -27.05
N LEU A 141 11.24 -14.50 -27.17
CA LEU A 141 11.66 -13.15 -26.78
C LEU A 141 11.88 -13.03 -25.27
N TYR A 142 11.12 -13.79 -24.48
CA TYR A 142 11.15 -13.69 -23.03
C TYR A 142 11.90 -14.89 -22.46
N LYS A 143 13.06 -14.62 -21.84
CA LYS A 143 13.93 -15.66 -21.26
C LYS A 143 13.54 -16.11 -19.85
N ASN A 144 12.42 -15.61 -19.34
CA ASN A 144 11.90 -15.98 -18.03
C ASN A 144 11.05 -17.25 -18.11
N ASP A 145 10.86 -17.89 -16.98
CA ASP A 145 9.95 -19.03 -16.85
C ASP A 145 8.56 -18.52 -16.42
N ILE A 146 7.53 -19.20 -16.90
CA ILE A 146 6.13 -18.96 -16.58
C ILE A 146 5.76 -19.88 -15.42
N LYS A 147 5.07 -19.32 -14.43
CA LYS A 147 4.48 -20.08 -13.34
C LYS A 147 3.03 -20.41 -13.70
N LEU A 148 2.71 -21.69 -13.73
CA LEU A 148 1.37 -22.23 -13.88
C LEU A 148 0.88 -22.69 -12.51
N PHE A 149 -0.31 -22.26 -12.14
CA PHE A 149 -0.97 -22.63 -10.89
C PHE A 149 -2.25 -23.39 -11.22
N VAL A 150 -2.74 -24.19 -10.29
CA VAL A 150 -4.06 -24.81 -10.41
C VAL A 150 -5.13 -23.73 -10.19
N GLU A 151 -6.01 -23.51 -11.17
CA GLU A 151 -7.00 -22.43 -11.15
C GLU A 151 -7.97 -22.58 -9.98
N SER A 152 -8.34 -23.79 -9.57
CA SER A 152 -9.21 -24.02 -8.42
C SER A 152 -8.60 -23.50 -7.11
N GLU A 153 -7.32 -23.78 -6.86
CA GLU A 153 -6.61 -23.31 -5.66
C GLU A 153 -6.44 -21.78 -5.67
N VAL A 154 -6.09 -21.21 -6.82
CA VAL A 154 -5.98 -19.76 -7.00
C VAL A 154 -7.33 -19.07 -6.80
N LYS A 155 -8.42 -19.67 -7.30
CA LYS A 155 -9.78 -19.15 -7.15
C LYS A 155 -10.22 -19.15 -5.69
N GLU A 156 -9.98 -20.24 -4.96
CA GLU A 156 -10.25 -20.33 -3.53
C GLU A 156 -9.47 -19.28 -2.72
N LEU A 157 -8.21 -19.04 -3.08
CA LEU A 157 -7.40 -17.99 -2.45
C LEU A 157 -7.98 -16.59 -2.73
N GLY A 158 -8.43 -16.34 -3.96
CA GLY A 158 -9.12 -15.10 -4.35
C GLY A 158 -10.39 -14.85 -3.51
N TRP A 159 -11.24 -15.87 -3.36
CA TRP A 159 -12.42 -15.80 -2.51
C TRP A 159 -12.06 -15.57 -1.05
N ARG A 160 -11.07 -16.30 -0.52
CA ARG A 160 -10.59 -16.10 0.85
C ARG A 160 -10.16 -14.66 1.11
N LYS A 161 -9.38 -14.09 0.19
CA LYS A 161 -8.93 -12.70 0.27
C LYS A 161 -10.12 -11.74 0.31
N LEU A 162 -11.14 -11.96 -0.51
CA LEU A 162 -12.36 -11.13 -0.51
C LEU A 162 -13.09 -11.24 0.83
N GLY A 163 -13.34 -12.44 1.35
CA GLY A 163 -13.99 -12.61 2.64
C GLY A 163 -13.21 -12.03 3.81
N MET A 164 -11.89 -12.21 3.82
CA MET A 164 -11.02 -11.63 4.85
C MET A 164 -11.00 -10.10 4.80
N LEU A 165 -11.09 -9.49 3.62
CA LEU A 165 -11.19 -8.04 3.48
C LEU A 165 -12.54 -7.48 3.92
N VAL A 166 -13.60 -8.30 3.90
CA VAL A 166 -14.94 -7.97 4.45
C VAL A 166 -14.99 -8.17 5.97
N GLY A 167 -14.01 -8.88 6.54
CA GLY A 167 -13.85 -9.07 7.99
C GLY A 167 -14.25 -10.43 8.50
N GLU A 168 -14.32 -11.42 7.62
CA GLU A 168 -14.61 -12.81 7.95
C GLU A 168 -13.32 -13.61 8.01
N GLU A 169 -13.26 -14.58 8.91
CA GLU A 169 -12.07 -15.40 9.11
C GLU A 169 -12.38 -16.88 8.86
N GLY A 170 -11.36 -17.66 8.52
CA GLY A 170 -11.48 -19.12 8.35
C GLY A 170 -12.26 -19.54 7.10
N GLU A 171 -13.04 -20.62 7.22
CA GLU A 171 -13.82 -21.20 6.12
C GLU A 171 -14.98 -20.30 5.67
N ASP A 172 -15.52 -19.50 6.58
CA ASP A 172 -16.62 -18.58 6.27
C ASP A 172 -16.15 -17.41 5.41
N ALA A 173 -14.87 -17.06 5.49
CA ALA A 173 -14.25 -16.10 4.57
C ALA A 173 -14.30 -16.61 3.11
N VAL A 174 -14.07 -17.90 2.89
CA VAL A 174 -14.13 -18.48 1.53
C VAL A 174 -15.56 -18.49 1.01
N LYS A 175 -16.53 -18.89 1.84
CA LYS A 175 -17.96 -18.94 1.46
C LYS A 175 -18.49 -17.54 1.12
N LYS A 176 -18.29 -16.56 1.99
CA LYS A 176 -18.73 -15.18 1.75
C LYS A 176 -18.00 -14.52 0.58
N GLY A 177 -16.70 -14.80 0.44
CA GLY A 177 -15.94 -14.35 -0.72
C GLY A 177 -16.44 -14.94 -2.04
N ARG A 178 -16.92 -16.19 -2.01
CA ARG A 178 -17.55 -16.83 -3.16
C ARG A 178 -18.92 -16.22 -3.48
N GLU A 179 -19.76 -16.01 -2.47
CA GLU A 179 -21.08 -15.35 -2.65
C GLU A 179 -20.91 -13.97 -3.27
N MET A 180 -20.01 -13.14 -2.72
CA MET A 180 -19.71 -11.81 -3.26
C MET A 180 -19.19 -11.86 -4.70
N TRP A 181 -18.41 -12.89 -5.04
CA TRP A 181 -17.90 -13.08 -6.40
C TRP A 181 -18.97 -13.54 -7.39
N GLU A 182 -19.95 -14.33 -6.95
CA GLU A 182 -21.06 -14.77 -7.79
C GLU A 182 -22.15 -13.69 -7.96
N GLU A 183 -22.23 -12.74 -7.02
CA GLU A 183 -23.13 -11.59 -7.07
C GLU A 183 -22.63 -10.43 -7.97
N GLU A 184 -21.33 -10.38 -8.26
CA GLU A 184 -20.67 -9.34 -9.09
C GLU A 184 -20.62 -9.70 -10.58
#